data_AF-A0A1K1LPJ2-F1
#
_entry.id   AF-A0A1K1LPJ2-F1
#
_cell.length_a   1.000
_cell.length_b   1.000
_cell.length_c   1.000
_cell.angle_alpha   90.00
_cell.angle_beta   90.00
_cell.angle_gamma   90.00
#
_symmetry.space_group_name_H-M   'P 1'
#
loop_
_entity.id
_entity.type
_entity.pdbx_description
1 polymer ?
#
loop_
_entity_poly.entity_id
_entity_poly.type
_entity_poly.pdbx_seq_one_letter_code
_entity_poly.pdbx_strand_id
1 'polypeptide(L)' 'MPVEMSFCSHCNERIPAGSIACKYCGTFTHQAGGNAAAVSAAAPEAKTEKRTAKWWTIGILAAVVVAAVIWLLVLQ' A
#
# COMPACT_ATOMS: atom_id res chain seq x y z
N MET A 1 11.50 29.71 6.58
CA MET A 1 11.75 28.93 5.34
C MET A 1 10.42 28.30 4.96
N PRO A 2 9.80 28.63 3.80
CA PRO A 2 8.52 28.02 3.43
C PRO A 2 8.75 26.52 3.22
N VAL A 3 8.07 25.71 4.03
CA VAL A 3 8.07 24.26 3.85
C VAL A 3 7.17 23.99 2.65
N GLU A 4 7.76 23.63 1.52
CA GLU A 4 7.00 23.25 0.33
C GLU A 4 6.25 21.95 0.66
N MET A 5 4.95 21.89 0.34
CA MET A 5 4.08 20.75 0.67
C MET A 5 3.57 20.13 -0.61
N SER A 6 3.64 18.81 -0.70
CA SER A 6 3.14 18.05 -1.84
C SER A 6 2.07 17.07 -1.39
N PHE A 7 1.18 16.67 -2.30
CA PHE A 7 0.16 15.66 -2.01
C PHE A 7 0.64 14.30 -2.51
N CYS A 8 0.37 13.26 -1.74
CA CYS A 8 0.60 11.89 -2.17
C CYS A 8 -0.35 11.53 -3.32
N SER A 9 0.15 11.05 -4.45
CA SER A 9 -0.70 10.57 -5.55
C SER A 9 -1.51 9.31 -5.22
N HIS A 10 -1.17 8.60 -4.14
CA HIS A 10 -1.81 7.33 -3.77
C HIS A 10 -2.87 7.48 -2.67
N CYS A 11 -2.60 8.25 -1.63
CA CYS A 11 -3.52 8.44 -0.51
C CYS A 11 -4.02 9.88 -0.37
N ASN A 12 -3.59 10.78 -1.27
CA ASN A 12 -3.97 12.19 -1.29
C ASN A 12 -3.67 12.97 0.01
N GLU A 13 -2.75 12.43 0.83
CA GLU A 13 -2.34 13.04 2.09
C GLU A 13 -1.21 14.05 1.88
N ARG A 14 -1.12 15.06 2.76
CA ARG A 14 -0.05 16.07 2.69
C ARG A 14 1.28 15.47 3.15
N ILE A 15 2.31 15.68 2.34
CA ILE A 15 3.67 15.24 2.61
C ILE A 15 4.60 16.45 2.54
N PRO A 16 5.53 16.61 3.50
CA PRO A 16 6.56 17.65 3.41
C PRO A 16 7.49 17.38 2.22
N ALA A 17 7.75 18.40 1.41
CA ALA A 17 8.69 18.32 0.29
C ALA A 17 10.08 17.91 0.79
N GLY A 18 10.75 17.06 0.01
CA GLY A 18 12.00 16.38 0.42
C GLY A 18 11.78 15.01 1.08
N SER A 19 10.54 14.60 1.36
CA SER A 19 10.25 13.24 1.82
C SER A 19 10.27 12.25 0.65
N ILE A 20 11.19 11.30 0.70
CA ILE A 20 11.37 10.23 -0.30
C ILE A 20 10.14 9.28 -0.32
N ALA A 21 9.44 9.15 0.81
CA ALA A 21 8.25 8.32 0.93
C ALA A 21 7.15 9.01 1.73
N CYS A 22 5.91 8.70 1.39
CA CYS A 22 4.73 9.08 2.15
C CYS A 22 4.75 8.34 3.49
N LYS A 23 4.75 9.08 4.61
CA LYS A 23 4.67 8.49 5.95
C LYS A 23 3.34 7.76 6.23
N TYR A 24 2.29 8.10 5.48
CA TYR A 24 0.95 7.58 5.71
C TYR A 24 0.67 6.29 4.94
N CYS A 25 1.03 6.22 3.66
CA CYS A 25 0.82 5.03 2.84
C CYS A 25 2.10 4.24 2.51
N GLY A 26 3.28 4.76 2.87
CA GLY A 26 4.58 4.16 2.58
C GLY A 26 5.00 4.21 1.11
N THR A 27 4.25 4.94 0.26
CA THR A 27 4.56 5.03 -1.17
C THR A 27 5.63 6.07 -1.45
N PHE A 28 6.59 5.73 -2.31
CA PHE A 28 7.67 6.63 -2.71
C PHE A 28 7.15 7.79 -3.55
N THR A 29 7.58 9.01 -3.25
CA THR A 29 7.27 10.17 -4.08
C THR A 29 8.22 10.14 -5.29
N HIS A 30 7.68 10.22 -6.50
CA HIS A 30 8.44 10.10 -7.76
C HIS A 30 9.48 11.23 -8.01
N GLN A 31 9.74 12.09 -7.01
CA GLN A 31 10.66 13.23 -7.10
C GLN A 31 12.05 12.98 -6.49
N ALA A 32 12.42 11.73 -6.22
CA ALA A 32 13.83 11.39 -6.00
C ALA A 32 14.54 11.32 -7.37
N GLY A 33 14.87 12.49 -7.93
CA GLY A 33 15.66 12.60 -9.14
C GLY A 33 17.05 11.99 -8.95
N GLY A 34 17.41 11.07 -9.84
CA GLY A 34 18.77 10.53 -9.93
C GLY A 34 18.81 9.10 -10.46
N ASN A 35 18.49 8.92 -11.76
CA ASN A 35 18.98 7.82 -12.59
C ASN A 35 19.01 6.42 -11.97
N ALA A 36 17.85 5.77 -11.82
CA ALA A 36 17.75 4.31 -11.67
C ALA A 36 16.98 3.67 -12.82
N ALA A 37 16.89 4.36 -13.97
CA ALA A 37 16.76 3.68 -15.25
C ALA A 37 18.17 3.19 -15.62
N ALA A 38 18.32 1.87 -15.75
CA ALA A 38 19.51 1.15 -16.22
C ALA A 38 20.62 0.89 -15.19
N VAL A 39 20.40 -0.05 -14.27
CA VAL A 39 21.40 -1.11 -14.01
C VAL A 39 20.68 -2.45 -13.80
N SER A 40 21.02 -3.38 -14.69
CA SER A 40 20.93 -4.84 -14.56
C SER A 40 19.59 -5.53 -14.75
N ALA A 41 19.40 -5.96 -16.00
CA ALA A 41 18.89 -7.29 -16.31
C ALA A 41 19.66 -8.38 -15.54
N ALA A 42 18.99 -9.51 -15.30
CA ALA A 42 19.44 -10.75 -14.65
C ALA A 42 19.27 -10.83 -13.12
N ALA A 43 18.07 -11.22 -12.69
CA ALA A 43 17.83 -12.21 -11.62
C ALA A 43 16.32 -12.59 -11.63
N PRO A 44 15.93 -13.88 -11.75
CA PRO A 44 14.62 -14.29 -11.29
C PRO A 44 14.59 -14.14 -9.76
N GLU A 45 13.40 -14.23 -9.15
CA GLU A 45 13.18 -14.22 -7.70
C GLU A 45 13.63 -12.99 -6.87
N ALA A 46 12.73 -12.01 -6.75
CA ALA A 46 12.35 -11.40 -5.46
C ALA A 46 11.37 -10.23 -5.69
N LYS A 47 10.10 -10.55 -5.94
CA LYS A 47 8.99 -9.64 -5.57
C LYS A 47 8.19 -10.26 -4.43
N THR A 48 8.89 -10.57 -3.35
CA THR A 48 8.31 -10.62 -2.01
C THR A 48 8.05 -9.19 -1.54
N GLU A 49 6.93 -8.99 -0.84
CA GLU A 49 6.53 -7.74 -0.18
C GLU A 49 6.28 -6.57 -1.14
N LYS A 50 5.05 -6.14 -1.43
CA LYS A 50 4.08 -5.56 -0.49
C LYS A 50 2.65 -5.72 -1.03
N ARG A 51 2.16 -6.95 -1.17
CA ARG A 51 0.74 -7.27 -1.49
C ARG A 51 -0.03 -7.87 -0.31
N THR A 52 0.53 -7.85 0.89
CA THR A 52 -0.03 -8.57 2.05
C THR A 52 -1.05 -7.76 2.86
N ALA A 53 -1.13 -6.43 2.72
CA ALA A 53 -2.09 -5.63 3.48
C ALA A 53 -3.54 -5.73 2.96
N LYS A 54 -3.74 -6.00 1.66
CA LYS A 54 -5.08 -6.04 1.03
C LYS A 54 -5.72 -7.42 1.03
N TRP A 55 -4.96 -8.49 1.26
CA TRP A 55 -5.47 -9.87 1.30
C TRP A 55 -6.11 -10.22 2.65
N TRP A 56 -5.64 -9.63 3.75
CA TRP A 56 -6.20 -9.91 5.07
C TRP A 56 -7.62 -9.36 5.22
N THR A 57 -7.92 -8.23 4.58
CA THR A 57 -9.26 -7.63 4.56
C THR A 57 -10.28 -8.54 3.86
N ILE A 58 -9.88 -9.19 2.76
CA ILE A 58 -10.75 -10.13 2.03
C ILE A 58 -11.04 -11.36 2.88
N GLY A 59 -10.02 -11.90 3.57
CA GLY A 59 -10.19 -13.03 4.49
C GLY A 59 -11.13 -12.72 5.65
N ILE A 60 -10.98 -11.55 6.28
CA ILE A 60 -11.86 -11.09 7.37
C ILE A 60 -13.30 -10.92 6.86
N LEU A 61 -13.50 -10.26 5.71
CA LEU A 61 -14.82 -10.05 5.14
C LEU A 61 -15.52 -11.40 4.85
N ALA A 62 -14.80 -12.35 4.24
CA ALA A 62 -15.33 -13.68 3.95
C ALA A 62 -15.70 -14.45 5.23
N ALA A 63 -14.85 -14.39 6.26
CA ALA A 63 -15.12 -15.06 7.55
C ALA A 63 -16.38 -14.52 8.23
N VAL A 64 -16.59 -13.19 8.22
CA VAL A 64 -17.79 -12.54 8.80
C VAL A 64 -19.05 -12.98 8.07
N VAL A 65 -19.02 -13.03 6.73
CA VAL A 65 -20.17 -13.48 5.92
C VAL A 65 -20.52 -14.93 6.23
N VAL A 66 -19.52 -15.83 6.28
CA VAL A 66 -19.74 -17.25 6.60
C VAL A 66 -20.32 -17.42 8.01
N ALA A 67 -19.78 -16.71 9.00
CA ALA A 67 -20.30 -16.75 10.37
C ALA A 67 -21.75 -16.27 10.46
N ALA A 68 -22.11 -15.20 9.75
CA ALA A 68 -23.48 -14.69 9.71
C ALA A 68 -24.45 -15.68 9.07
N VAL A 69 -24.05 -16.34 7.98
CA VAL A 69 -24.88 -17.37 7.33
C VAL A 69 -25.08 -18.58 8.25
N ILE A 70 -24.02 -19.06 8.90
CA ILE A 70 -24.12 -20.17 9.87
C ILE A 70 -25.05 -19.77 11.02
N TRP A 71 -24.89 -18.55 11.55
CA TRP A 71 -25.75 -18.03 12.61
C TRP A 71 -27.22 -18.01 12.19
N LEU A 72 -27.53 -17.50 11.00
CA LEU A 72 -28.88 -17.48 10.45
C LEU A 72 -29.46 -18.88 10.29
N LEU A 73 -28.68 -19.85 9.82
CA LEU A 73 -29.11 -21.24 9.67
C LEU A 73 -29.35 -21.95 10.99
N VAL A 74 -28.65 -21.56 12.06
CA VAL A 74 -28.83 -22.13 13.41
C VAL A 74 -29.99 -21.46 14.16
N LEU A 75 -30.29 -20.19 13.85
CA LEU A 75 -31.36 -19.42 14.49
C LEU A 75 -32.74 -19.62 13.85
N GLN A 76 -32.79 -20.17 12.63
CA GLN A 76 -34.02 -20.63 11.98
C GLN A 76 -34.43 -22.03 12.47
#